data_AF-A0A7X7RGJ5-F1
#
_entry.id   AF-A0A7X7RGJ5-F1
#
_cell.length_a   1.000
_cell.length_b   1.000
_cell.length_c   1.000
_cell.angle_alpha   90.00
_cell.angle_beta   90.00
_cell.angle_gamma   90.00
#
_symmetry.space_group_name_H-M   'P 1'
#
loop_
_entity.id
_entity.type
_entity.pdbx_description
1 polymer ?
#
loop_
_entity_poly.entity_id
_entity_poly.type
_entity_poly.pdbx_seq_one_letter_code
_entity_poly.pdbx_strand_id
1 'polypeptide(L)'
;MNDCNGTLANYSFCCTSTELAGEGNVAFQAGAYTWNDEKKRLGLPTRSVCIGAGANQEWMRGATDLHGSKRVFGTRIDIGCLECQRSAGSVISIR
;
A
#
# COMPACT_ATOMS: atom_id res chain seq x y z
N MET A 1 4.23 0.01 21.05
CA MET A 1 3.29 -1.12 21.27
C MET A 1 4.13 -2.35 21.56
N ASN A 2 3.69 -3.21 22.48
CA ASN A 2 4.47 -4.39 22.87
C ASN A 2 4.05 -5.61 22.05
N ASP A 3 4.96 -6.55 21.83
CA ASP A 3 4.68 -7.86 21.25
C ASP A 3 3.96 -8.76 22.25
N CYS A 4 3.60 -9.98 21.83
CA CYS A 4 2.91 -10.95 22.69
C CYS A 4 3.78 -11.45 23.87
N ASN A 5 5.07 -11.08 23.92
CA ASN A 5 5.99 -11.39 25.00
C ASN A 5 6.27 -10.18 25.92
N GLY A 6 5.59 -9.05 25.72
CA GLY A 6 5.74 -7.85 26.55
C GLY A 6 6.99 -7.01 26.25
N THR A 7 7.70 -7.30 25.15
CA THR A 7 8.84 -6.51 24.66
C THR A 7 8.39 -5.52 23.59
N LEU A 8 9.23 -4.56 23.19
CA LEU A 8 8.88 -3.63 22.10
C LEU A 8 8.66 -4.39 20.78
N ALA A 9 7.50 -4.19 20.17
CA ALA A 9 7.21 -4.77 18.86
C ALA A 9 7.96 -4.03 17.74
N ASN A 10 8.52 -4.78 16.80
CA ASN A 10 9.11 -4.25 15.58
C ASN A 10 8.07 -4.20 14.46
N TYR A 11 7.98 -3.05 13.80
CA TYR A 11 7.09 -2.80 12.66
C TYR A 11 7.92 -2.39 11.46
N SER A 12 7.68 -3.02 10.31
CA SER A 12 8.30 -2.66 9.04
C SER A 12 7.25 -2.67 7.94
N PHE A 13 7.36 -1.74 6.99
CA PHE A 13 6.44 -1.61 5.85
C PHE A 13 4.96 -1.51 6.26
N CYS A 14 4.68 -0.80 7.35
CA CYS A 14 3.35 -0.57 7.88
C CYS A 14 2.84 0.84 7.54
N CYS A 15 1.53 0.98 7.34
CA CYS A 15 0.87 2.27 7.20
C CYS A 15 -0.11 2.45 8.37
N THR A 16 0.21 3.34 9.30
CA THR A 16 -0.52 3.50 10.56
C THR A 16 -0.77 4.96 10.89
N SER A 17 -1.86 5.27 11.60
CA SER A 17 -2.23 6.64 11.97
C SER A 17 -1.19 7.36 12.84
N THR A 18 -0.37 6.60 13.57
CA THR A 18 0.82 7.09 14.24
C THR A 18 2.03 6.65 13.43
N GLU A 19 2.98 7.55 13.22
CA GLU A 19 4.26 7.21 12.63
C GLU A 19 5.02 6.27 13.56
N LEU A 20 5.37 5.09 13.06
CA LEU A 20 6.10 4.07 13.81
C LEU A 20 7.55 4.05 13.33
N ALA A 21 8.49 4.05 14.27
CA ALA A 21 9.88 3.79 13.96
C ALA A 21 10.04 2.40 13.33
N GLY A 22 10.96 2.28 12.37
CA GLY A 22 11.20 1.05 11.62
C GLY A 22 11.29 1.31 10.12
N GLU A 23 11.80 0.32 9.39
CA GLU A 23 12.04 0.46 7.96
C GLU A 23 10.73 0.53 7.16
N GLY A 24 10.64 1.51 6.26
CA GLY A 24 9.56 1.58 5.27
C GLY A 24 8.17 1.83 5.86
N ASN A 25 8.06 2.18 7.14
CA ASN A 25 6.80 2.61 7.72
C ASN A 25 6.41 3.98 7.19
N VAL A 26 5.11 4.18 6.96
CA VAL A 26 4.55 5.45 6.50
C VAL A 26 3.40 5.86 7.40
N ALA A 27 3.29 7.16 7.69
CA ALA A 27 2.16 7.69 8.43
C ALA A 27 0.91 7.70 7.54
N PHE A 28 -0.20 7.15 8.04
CA PHE A 28 -1.48 7.17 7.35
C PHE A 28 -1.95 8.61 7.16
N GLN A 29 -2.37 8.92 5.93
CA GLN A 29 -2.96 10.21 5.58
C GLN A 29 -4.44 10.04 5.25
N ALA A 30 -5.25 11.03 5.61
CA ALA A 30 -6.66 11.05 5.23
C ALA A 30 -6.79 10.90 3.71
N GLY A 31 -7.62 9.95 3.26
CA GLY A 31 -7.76 9.62 1.85
C GLY A 31 -6.70 8.67 1.30
N ALA A 32 -5.85 8.05 2.13
CA ALA A 32 -4.99 6.94 1.69
C ALA A 32 -5.80 5.72 1.22
N TYR A 33 -7.03 5.58 1.70
CA TYR A 33 -8.03 4.64 1.19
C TYR A 33 -9.36 5.36 1.02
N THR A 34 -10.15 4.92 0.05
CA THR A 34 -11.49 5.45 -0.22
C THR A 34 -12.50 4.31 -0.20
N TRP A 35 -13.69 4.57 0.33
CA TRP A 35 -14.81 3.66 0.20
C TRP A 35 -15.73 4.14 -0.92
N ASN A 36 -16.09 3.26 -1.84
CA ASN A 36 -17.12 3.52 -2.84
C ASN A 36 -18.43 2.87 -2.38
N ASP A 37 -19.40 3.70 -1.98
CA ASP A 37 -20.67 3.23 -1.43
C ASP A 37 -21.58 2.53 -2.43
N GLU A 38 -21.55 2.93 -3.70
CA GLU A 38 -22.39 2.34 -4.74
C GLU A 38 -21.91 0.92 -5.10
N LYS A 39 -20.59 0.77 -5.25
CA LYS A 39 -19.95 -0.49 -5.62
C LYS A 39 -19.66 -1.37 -4.42
N LYS A 40 -19.80 -0.85 -3.20
CA LYS A 40 -19.41 -1.49 -1.93
C LYS A 40 -17.96 -2.00 -1.97
N ARG A 41 -17.05 -1.12 -2.42
CA ARG A 41 -15.65 -1.48 -2.67
C ARG A 41 -14.69 -0.49 -2.02
N LEU A 42 -13.69 -1.05 -1.34
CA LEU A 42 -12.51 -0.31 -0.95
C LEU A 42 -11.67 0.02 -2.20
N GLY A 43 -11.12 1.22 -2.24
CA GLY A 43 -10.25 1.69 -3.31
C GLY A 43 -8.96 2.28 -2.75
N LEU A 44 -7.88 2.13 -3.53
CA LEU A 44 -6.59 2.76 -3.28
C LEU A 44 -6.39 3.91 -4.27
N PRO A 45 -6.64 5.17 -3.88
CA PRO A 45 -6.49 6.31 -4.78
C PRO A 45 -5.01 6.58 -5.10
N THR A 46 -4.75 7.15 -6.28
CA THR A 46 -3.38 7.39 -6.81
C THR A 46 -2.51 8.33 -5.97
N ARG A 47 -3.10 9.06 -5.02
CA ARG A 47 -2.40 9.95 -4.10
C ARG A 47 -2.10 9.30 -2.74
N SER A 48 -2.40 8.00 -2.60
CA SER A 48 -2.17 7.29 -1.35
C SER A 48 -0.69 7.14 -1.04
N VAL A 49 -0.32 7.42 0.21
CA VAL A 49 1.02 7.19 0.75
C VAL A 49 1.41 5.71 0.81
N CYS A 50 0.44 4.81 0.68
CA CYS A 50 0.70 3.37 0.67
C CYS A 50 1.33 2.90 -0.65
N ILE A 51 1.25 3.70 -1.71
CA ILE A 51 1.66 3.28 -3.06
C ILE A 51 3.19 3.14 -3.14
N GLY A 52 3.68 1.97 -3.54
CA GLY A 52 5.09 1.65 -3.70
C GLY A 52 5.91 1.65 -2.41
N ALA A 53 5.25 1.76 -1.25
CA ALA A 53 5.91 1.87 0.06
C ALA A 53 6.24 0.50 0.67
N GLY A 54 5.79 -0.61 0.08
CA GLY A 54 6.01 -1.96 0.59
C GLY A 54 7.37 -2.59 0.21
N ALA A 55 7.57 -3.81 0.73
CA ALA A 55 8.66 -4.70 0.35
C ALA A 55 8.13 -5.92 -0.39
N ASN A 56 8.66 -6.17 -1.59
CA ASN A 56 8.33 -7.35 -2.37
C ASN A 56 8.83 -8.61 -1.64
N GLN A 57 7.98 -9.63 -1.54
CA GLN A 57 8.33 -10.95 -1.03
C GLN A 57 8.02 -12.03 -2.07
N GLU A 58 8.70 -13.16 -2.01
CA GLU A 58 8.58 -14.20 -3.04
C GLU A 58 7.15 -14.74 -3.19
N TRP A 59 6.41 -14.89 -2.09
CA TRP A 59 5.02 -15.37 -2.11
C TRP A 59 4.08 -14.45 -2.89
N MET A 60 4.45 -13.17 -3.07
CA MET A 60 3.64 -12.21 -3.82
C MET A 60 3.71 -12.46 -5.34
N ARG A 61 4.67 -13.27 -5.82
CA ARG A 61 4.79 -13.62 -7.23
C ARG A 61 3.55 -14.38 -7.70
N GLY A 62 2.78 -13.75 -8.58
CA GLY A 62 1.54 -14.33 -9.11
C GLY A 62 0.34 -14.23 -8.16
N ALA A 63 0.51 -13.67 -6.96
CA ALA A 63 -0.60 -13.42 -6.05
C ALA A 63 -1.49 -12.27 -6.57
N THR A 64 -2.73 -12.26 -6.10
CA THR A 64 -3.69 -11.19 -6.38
C THR A 64 -4.07 -10.41 -5.13
N ASP A 65 -4.46 -9.16 -5.30
CA ASP A 65 -5.03 -8.31 -4.27
C ASP A 65 -6.49 -8.69 -3.94
N LEU A 66 -7.12 -7.94 -3.02
CA LEU A 66 -8.51 -8.17 -2.60
C LEU A 66 -9.52 -8.18 -3.76
N HIS A 67 -9.20 -7.52 -4.87
CA HIS A 67 -10.08 -7.39 -6.04
C HIS A 67 -9.68 -8.29 -7.20
N GLY A 68 -8.71 -9.18 -7.02
CA GLY A 68 -8.21 -10.08 -8.06
C GLY A 68 -7.19 -9.44 -9.01
N SER A 69 -6.72 -8.22 -8.75
CA SER A 69 -5.66 -7.58 -9.53
C SER A 69 -4.29 -8.09 -9.09
N LYS A 70 -3.25 -7.96 -9.93
CA LYS A 70 -1.90 -8.42 -9.55
C LYS A 70 -1.43 -7.70 -8.28
N ARG A 71 -0.91 -8.48 -7.33
CA ARG A 71 -0.46 -7.98 -6.02
C ARG A 71 0.83 -7.16 -6.08
N VAL A 72 1.61 -7.31 -7.14
CA VAL A 72 2.79 -6.49 -7.42
C VAL A 72 2.55 -5.84 -8.77
N PHE A 73 2.32 -4.53 -8.76
CA PHE A 73 2.18 -3.71 -9.97
C PHE A 73 3.18 -2.56 -9.95
N GLY A 74 4.13 -2.57 -10.89
CA GLY A 74 5.25 -1.62 -10.89
C GLY A 74 6.48 -2.21 -10.19
N THR A 75 7.25 -1.37 -9.49
CA THR A 75 8.54 -1.74 -8.90
C THR A 75 8.44 -2.29 -7.47
N ARG A 76 7.50 -1.78 -6.67
CA ARG A 76 7.26 -2.16 -5.27
C ARG A 76 5.77 -2.31 -5.03
N ILE A 77 5.41 -3.28 -4.19
CA ILE A 77 4.05 -3.48 -3.64
C ILE A 77 3.55 -2.23 -2.89
N ASP A 78 2.23 -2.03 -2.92
CA ASP A 78 1.51 -1.09 -2.07
C ASP A 78 1.16 -1.70 -0.70
N ILE A 79 1.30 -0.90 0.36
CA ILE A 79 0.97 -1.32 1.74
C ILE A 79 -0.55 -1.47 1.91
N GLY A 80 -0.98 -2.64 2.39
CA GLY A 80 -2.38 -2.95 2.70
C GLY A 80 -2.95 -4.04 1.79
N CYS A 81 -4.25 -4.09 1.50
CA CYS A 81 -4.87 -5.23 0.78
C CYS A 81 -5.14 -4.99 -0.71
N LEU A 82 -4.78 -3.82 -1.22
CA LEU A 82 -5.04 -3.38 -2.59
C LEU A 82 -3.75 -2.92 -3.24
N GLU A 83 -3.70 -3.03 -4.57
CA GLU A 83 -2.59 -2.55 -5.38
C GLU A 83 -3.11 -1.56 -6.43
N CYS A 84 -2.46 -0.41 -6.55
CA CYS A 84 -2.82 0.64 -7.49
C CYS A 84 -2.41 0.24 -8.91
N GLN A 85 -3.36 -0.28 -9.69
CA GLN A 85 -3.14 -0.73 -11.08
C GLN A 85 -3.00 0.42 -12.10
N ARG A 86 -2.53 1.60 -11.67
CA ARG A 86 -2.34 2.76 -12.55
C ARG A 86 -0.85 3.06 -12.70
N SER A 87 -0.36 3.03 -13.93
CA SER A 87 1.01 3.47 -14.22
C SER A 87 1.15 4.98 -14.07
N ALA A 88 2.35 5.46 -13.73
CA ALA A 88 2.66 6.88 -13.80
C ALA A 88 2.29 7.42 -15.19
N GLY A 89 1.50 8.50 -15.25
CA GLY A 89 0.96 9.02 -16.49
C GLY A 89 2.07 9.35 -17.50
N SER A 90 1.84 9.02 -18.78
CA SER A 90 2.77 9.38 -19.84
C SER A 90 2.69 10.88 -20.14
N VAL A 91 3.84 11.57 -20.13
CA VAL A 91 3.93 12.95 -20.62
C VAL A 91 4.14 12.90 -22.13
N ILE A 92 3.15 13.36 -22.89
CA ILE A 92 3.32 13.61 -24.33
C ILE A 92 3.71 15.08 -24.49
N SER A 93 4.98 15.31 -24.85
CA SER A 93 5.42 16.63 -25.32
C SER A 93 5.22 16.67 -26.82
N ILE A 94 4.30 17.53 -27.27
CA ILE A 94 4.22 17.94 -28.68
C ILE A 94 4.98 19.26 -28.82
N ARG A 95 5.79 19.35 -29.88
CA ARG A 95 6.51 20.54 -30.28
C ARG A 95 5.80 21.20 -31.46
#